data_AF-I7LBV1-F1
#
_entry.id   AF-I7LBV1-F1
#
_cell.length_a   1.000
_cell.length_b   1.000
_cell.length_c   1.000
_cell.angle_alpha   90.00
_cell.angle_beta   90.00
_cell.angle_gamma   90.00
#
_symmetry.space_group_name_H-M   'P 1'
#
loop_
_entity.id
_entity.type
_entity.pdbx_description
1 polymer ?
#
loop_
_entity_poly.entity_id
_entity_poly.type
_entity_poly.pdbx_seq_one_letter_code
_entity_poly.pdbx_strand_id
1 'polypeptide(L)'
;MRELTPTDARNAVIGGGVLACGGGGWKHHGELMGDLATRLNRPVLAGIDELPEDTWVATVAAIGAPASKNWELRPVDYVHALEELIEQTGKPISAVFTAQNGYSTTLNGWI
;
A
#
# COMPACT_ATOMS: atom_id res chain seq x y z
N MET A 1 -13.02 -12.11 2.23
CA MET A 1 -11.70 -11.60 2.63
C MET A 1 -10.65 -12.69 2.42
N ARG A 2 -9.46 -12.34 1.94
CA ARG A 2 -8.38 -13.28 1.59
C ARG A 2 -7.02 -12.78 2.10
N GLU A 3 -6.31 -13.62 2.85
CA GLU A 3 -4.93 -13.34 3.26
C GLU A 3 -3.99 -13.34 2.03
N LEU A 4 -3.16 -12.31 1.91
CA LEU A 4 -2.19 -12.15 0.83
C LEU A 4 -0.86 -12.81 1.20
N THR A 5 -0.32 -13.57 0.25
CA THR A 5 0.91 -14.34 0.39
C THR A 5 2.10 -13.62 -0.25
N PRO A 6 3.36 -14.05 0.01
CA PRO A 6 4.52 -13.53 -0.71
C PRO A 6 4.42 -13.69 -2.24
N THR A 7 3.73 -14.73 -2.72
CA THR A 7 3.45 -14.90 -4.14
C THR A 7 2.48 -13.82 -4.66
N ASP A 8 1.46 -13.47 -3.88
CA ASP A 8 0.56 -12.37 -4.21
C ASP A 8 1.30 -11.03 -4.27
N ALA A 9 2.21 -10.76 -3.32
CA ALA A 9 3.04 -9.57 -3.34
C ALA A 9 3.88 -9.47 -4.63
N ARG A 10 4.55 -10.56 -5.02
CA ARG A 10 5.34 -10.60 -6.26
C ARG A 10 4.47 -10.34 -7.50
N ASN A 11 3.28 -10.95 -7.55
CA ASN A 11 2.34 -10.74 -8.64
C ASN A 11 1.80 -9.32 -8.67
N ALA A 12 1.51 -8.73 -7.51
CA ALA A 12 1.04 -7.37 -7.36
C ALA A 12 2.08 -6.35 -7.84
N VAL A 13 3.37 -6.56 -7.54
CA VAL A 13 4.46 -5.71 -8.05
C VAL A 13 4.51 -5.75 -9.58
N ILE A 14 4.51 -6.94 -10.17
CA ILE A 14 4.66 -7.09 -11.62
C ILE A 14 3.42 -6.58 -12.35
N GLY A 15 2.22 -7.00 -11.91
CA GLY A 15 0.95 -6.57 -12.49
C GLY A 15 0.74 -5.07 -12.32
N GLY A 16 1.05 -4.52 -11.14
CA GLY A 16 1.01 -3.10 -10.86
C GLY A 16 1.89 -2.30 -11.83
N GLY A 17 3.12 -2.76 -12.07
CA GLY A 17 4.03 -2.12 -13.04
C GLY A 17 3.51 -2.13 -14.47
N VAL A 18 2.90 -3.25 -14.92
CA VAL A 18 2.28 -3.34 -16.25
C VAL A 18 1.12 -2.35 -16.39
N LEU A 19 0.29 -2.22 -15.35
CA LEU A 19 -0.89 -1.36 -15.34
C LEU A 19 -0.59 0.12 -15.09
N ALA A 20 0.67 0.48 -14.80
CA ALA A 20 1.06 1.83 -14.40
C ALA A 20 1.47 2.76 -15.54
N CYS A 21 1.44 2.29 -16.80
CA CYS A 21 1.80 3.10 -17.98
C CYS A 21 3.18 3.80 -17.86
N GLY A 22 4.14 3.17 -17.17
CA GLY A 22 5.50 3.69 -16.98
C GLY A 22 5.75 4.44 -15.66
N GLY A 23 4.71 4.70 -14.86
CA GLY A 23 4.81 5.31 -13.53
C GLY A 23 4.84 4.30 -12.37
N GLY A 24 4.48 4.77 -11.17
CA GLY A 24 4.16 3.86 -10.05
C GLY A 24 5.33 3.37 -9.19
N GLY A 25 6.47 4.07 -9.24
CA GLY A 25 7.66 3.78 -8.43
C GLY A 25 8.51 2.62 -8.98
N TRP A 26 9.43 2.12 -8.16
CA TRP A 26 10.41 1.12 -8.58
C TRP A 26 10.07 -0.30 -8.15
N LYS A 27 10.38 -1.25 -9.02
CA LYS A 27 10.22 -2.70 -8.77
C LYS A 27 10.88 -3.15 -7.47
N HIS A 28 12.13 -2.78 -7.22
CA HIS A 28 12.85 -3.20 -6.02
C HIS A 28 12.17 -2.71 -4.73
N HIS A 29 11.69 -1.46 -4.72
CA HIS A 29 10.96 -0.91 -3.57
C HIS A 29 9.63 -1.65 -3.36
N GLY A 30 8.88 -1.93 -4.43
CA GLY A 30 7.68 -2.77 -4.34
C GLY A 30 7.93 -4.18 -3.80
N GLU A 31 9.01 -4.83 -4.25
CA GLU A 31 9.40 -6.16 -3.75
C GLU A 31 9.76 -6.13 -2.27
N LEU A 32 10.49 -5.11 -1.81
CA LEU A 32 10.82 -4.91 -0.40
C LEU A 32 9.55 -4.74 0.45
N MET A 33 8.65 -3.83 0.06
CA MET A 33 7.42 -3.54 0.80
C MET A 33 6.50 -4.76 0.84
N GLY A 34 6.32 -5.45 -0.29
CA GLY A 34 5.46 -6.62 -0.38
C GLY A 34 5.97 -7.82 0.39
N ASP A 35 7.28 -8.09 0.36
CA ASP A 35 7.89 -9.17 1.15
C ASP A 35 7.77 -8.88 2.65
N LEU A 36 8.02 -7.64 3.07
CA LEU A 36 7.89 -7.22 4.46
C LEU A 36 6.43 -7.35 4.95
N ALA A 37 5.48 -6.81 4.20
CA ALA A 37 4.05 -6.87 4.51
C ALA A 37 3.55 -8.32 4.72
N THR A 38 3.85 -9.19 3.75
CA THR A 38 3.33 -10.57 3.73
C THR A 38 4.03 -11.50 4.73
N ARG A 39 5.23 -11.14 5.20
CA ARG A 39 5.93 -11.91 6.24
C ARG A 39 5.61 -11.48 7.66
N LEU A 40 5.40 -10.18 7.90
CA LEU A 40 5.15 -9.65 9.24
C LEU A 40 3.67 -9.70 9.61
N ASN A 41 2.81 -9.11 8.79
CA ASN A 41 1.43 -8.79 9.17
C ASN A 41 0.35 -9.43 8.30
N ARG A 42 0.73 -10.05 7.17
CA ARG A 42 -0.16 -10.83 6.28
C ARG A 42 -1.41 -10.02 5.88
N PRO A 43 -1.27 -9.04 4.97
CA PRO A 43 -2.36 -8.14 4.62
C PRO A 43 -3.56 -8.91 4.07
N VAL A 44 -4.76 -8.44 4.39
CA VAL A 44 -6.02 -9.07 3.99
C VAL A 44 -6.67 -8.25 2.88
N LEU A 45 -6.93 -8.90 1.74
CA LEU A 45 -7.68 -8.32 0.65
C LEU A 45 -9.17 -8.53 0.88
N ALA A 46 -9.95 -7.45 0.81
CA ALA A 46 -11.41 -7.46 0.95
C ALA A 46 -12.07 -6.79 -0.26
N GLY A 47 -13.24 -7.30 -0.64
CA GLY A 47 -14.18 -6.58 -1.50
C GLY A 47 -14.87 -5.44 -0.74
N ILE A 48 -15.37 -4.43 -1.44
CA ILE A 48 -16.09 -3.29 -0.81
C ILE A 48 -17.37 -3.78 -0.11
N ASP A 49 -18.03 -4.78 -0.69
CA ASP A 49 -19.22 -5.45 -0.17
C ASP A 49 -18.94 -6.31 1.09
N GLU A 50 -17.67 -6.58 1.39
CA GLU A 50 -17.25 -7.31 2.59
C GLU A 50 -16.94 -6.37 3.78
N LEU A 51 -16.94 -5.04 3.56
CA LEU A 51 -16.68 -4.05 4.60
C LEU A 51 -17.98 -3.61 5.31
N PRO A 52 -17.93 -3.27 6.62
CA PRO A 52 -19.06 -2.64 7.30
C PRO A 52 -19.51 -1.34 6.61
N GLU A 53 -20.82 -1.09 6.54
CA GLU A 53 -21.38 0.08 5.82
C GLU A 53 -20.90 1.44 6.35
N ASP A 54 -20.54 1.51 7.63
CA ASP A 54 -20.05 2.72 8.31
C ASP A 54 -18.51 2.87 8.26
N THR A 55 -17.82 1.96 7.58
CA THR A 55 -16.36 1.97 7.42
C THR A 55 -15.90 3.16 6.58
N TRP A 56 -14.85 3.83 7.06
CA TRP A 56 -14.08 4.75 6.24
C TRP A 56 -12.91 4.02 5.61
N VAL A 57 -12.71 4.25 4.30
CA VAL A 57 -11.58 3.69 3.56
C VAL A 57 -10.62 4.82 3.20
N ALA A 58 -9.38 4.74 3.68
CA ALA A 58 -8.38 5.74 3.35
C ALA A 58 -7.73 5.45 1.99
N THR A 59 -7.66 6.47 1.13
CA THR A 59 -6.82 6.41 -0.07
C THR A 59 -5.38 6.70 0.36
N VAL A 60 -4.45 5.78 0.11
CA VAL A 60 -3.04 5.93 0.47
C VAL A 60 -2.16 6.07 -0.76
N ALA A 61 -1.15 6.93 -0.66
CA ALA A 61 -0.15 7.13 -1.68
C ALA A 61 1.19 7.54 -1.06
N ALA A 62 2.28 6.93 -1.54
CA ALA A 62 3.63 7.38 -1.30
C ALA A 62 4.00 8.41 -2.37
N ILE A 63 4.09 9.68 -1.98
CA ILE A 63 4.44 10.80 -2.84
C ILE A 63 5.77 11.38 -2.38
N GLY A 64 6.68 11.63 -3.32
CA GLY A 64 8.00 12.16 -3.03
C GLY A 64 8.77 12.55 -4.29
N ALA A 65 10.07 12.76 -4.14
CA ALA A 65 10.99 13.11 -5.22
C ALA A 65 11.87 11.89 -5.58
N PRO A 66 11.36 10.91 -6.35
CA PRO A 66 12.08 9.67 -6.60
C PRO A 66 13.42 9.87 -7.31
N ALA A 67 13.57 10.93 -8.09
CA ALA A 67 14.82 11.26 -8.78
C ALA A 67 15.92 11.85 -7.84
N SER A 68 15.60 12.16 -6.58
CA SER A 68 16.58 12.66 -5.62
C SER A 68 17.58 11.57 -5.25
N LYS A 69 18.86 11.90 -5.11
CA LYS A 69 19.90 10.92 -4.71
C LYS A 69 19.77 10.46 -3.26
N ASN A 70 19.11 11.27 -2.42
CA ASN A 70 18.95 11.05 -0.99
C ASN A 70 17.47 10.95 -0.62
N TRP A 71 16.62 10.42 -1.51
CA TRP A 71 15.24 10.17 -1.13
C TRP A 71 15.21 9.04 -0.08
N GLU A 72 14.42 9.23 0.97
CA GLU A 72 14.23 8.23 2.02
C GLU A 72 12.74 8.20 2.37
N LEU A 73 12.14 7.03 2.19
CA LEU A 73 10.81 6.72 2.69
C LEU A 73 10.87 5.30 3.23
N ARG A 74 10.64 5.15 4.53
CA ARG A 74 10.76 3.87 5.25
C ARG A 74 9.36 3.30 5.47
N PRO A 75 9.23 1.98 5.63
CA PRO A 75 7.95 1.33 5.94
C PRO A 75 7.19 1.99 7.11
N VAL A 76 7.89 2.37 8.17
CA VAL A 76 7.29 3.03 9.36
C VAL A 76 6.63 4.37 9.03
N ASP A 77 7.11 5.06 8.00
CA ASP A 77 6.56 6.37 7.63
C ASP A 77 5.14 6.23 7.02
N TYR A 78 4.80 5.07 6.45
CA TYR A 78 3.44 4.75 5.97
C TYR A 78 2.47 4.57 7.13
N VAL A 79 2.90 3.79 8.13
CA VAL A 79 2.13 3.51 9.35
C VAL A 79 1.86 4.82 10.08
N HIS A 80 2.90 5.62 10.30
CA HIS A 80 2.78 6.90 10.98
C HIS A 80 1.82 7.85 10.25
N ALA A 81 1.88 7.93 8.92
CA ALA A 81 0.95 8.75 8.14
C ALA A 81 -0.52 8.31 8.29
N LEU A 82 -0.78 7.00 8.39
CA LEU A 82 -2.12 6.47 8.62
C LEU A 82 -2.59 6.71 10.06
N GLU A 83 -1.71 6.53 11.05
CA GLU A 83 -1.98 6.83 12.46
C GLU A 83 -2.39 8.29 12.65
N GLU A 84 -1.64 9.22 12.05
CA GLU A 84 -1.97 10.65 12.06
C GLU A 84 -3.32 10.93 11.37
N LEU A 85 -3.59 10.30 10.22
CA LEU A 85 -4.89 10.45 9.56
C LEU A 85 -6.06 9.99 10.46
N ILE A 86 -5.89 8.87 11.16
CA ILE A 86 -6.89 8.34 12.08
C ILE A 86 -7.10 9.33 13.25
N GLU A 87 -6.01 9.81 13.85
CA GLU A 87 -6.07 10.74 14.98
C GLU A 87 -6.75 12.06 14.60
N GLN A 88 -6.34 12.68 13.48
CA GLN A 88 -6.86 13.99 13.07
C GLN A 88 -8.32 13.95 12.61
N THR A 89 -8.79 12.81 12.10
CA THR A 89 -10.16 12.68 11.59
C THR A 89 -11.15 12.13 12.61
N GLY A 90 -10.68 11.34 13.59
CA GLY A 90 -11.53 10.62 14.54
C GLY A 90 -12.51 9.65 13.87
N LYS A 91 -12.25 9.26 12.62
CA LYS A 91 -13.12 8.36 11.83
C LYS A 91 -12.73 6.90 12.02
N PRO A 92 -13.69 5.96 11.90
CA PRO A 92 -13.41 4.53 11.96
C PRO A 92 -12.80 4.05 10.63
N ILE A 93 -11.56 4.47 10.36
CA ILE A 93 -10.81 4.00 9.18
C ILE A 93 -10.37 2.56 9.45
N SER A 94 -10.97 1.60 8.76
CA SER A 94 -10.69 0.16 8.96
C SER A 94 -10.13 -0.52 7.70
N ALA A 95 -10.02 0.23 6.59
CA ALA A 95 -9.44 -0.25 5.35
C ALA A 95 -8.66 0.85 4.63
N VAL A 96 -7.71 0.42 3.80
CA VAL A 96 -6.92 1.30 2.92
C VAL A 96 -6.98 0.78 1.49
N PHE A 97 -6.87 1.69 0.52
CA PHE A 97 -6.61 1.32 -0.87
C PHE A 97 -5.63 2.29 -1.50
N THR A 98 -4.85 1.79 -2.46
CA THR A 98 -3.85 2.61 -3.15
C THR A 98 -4.48 3.49 -4.23
N ALA A 99 -3.97 4.72 -4.37
CA ALA A 99 -4.49 5.70 -5.34
C ALA A 99 -4.29 5.30 -6.82
N GLN A 100 -3.33 4.43 -7.13
CA GLN A 100 -3.02 4.00 -8.49
C GLN A 100 -2.28 2.66 -8.54
N ASN A 101 -2.15 2.08 -9.72
CA ASN A 101 -1.27 0.95 -9.95
C ASN A 101 0.20 1.38 -10.09
N GLY A 102 1.11 0.51 -9.68
CA GLY A 102 2.55 0.75 -9.76
C GLY A 102 3.36 -0.40 -9.20
N TYR A 103 4.61 -0.53 -9.67
CA TYR A 103 5.54 -1.49 -9.09
C TYR A 103 5.60 -1.38 -7.57
N SER A 104 5.72 -0.15 -7.07
CA SER A 104 5.65 0.15 -5.64
C SER A 104 4.23 0.52 -5.23
N THR A 105 3.57 1.35 -6.04
CA THR A 105 2.34 2.01 -5.60
C THR A 105 1.22 1.03 -5.30
N THR A 106 1.15 -0.10 -6.02
CA THR A 106 0.15 -1.14 -5.75
C THR A 106 0.22 -1.68 -4.30
N LEU A 107 1.38 -1.58 -3.65
CA LEU A 107 1.64 -2.13 -2.31
C LEU A 107 1.67 -1.08 -1.20
N ASN A 108 1.40 0.20 -1.48
CA ASN A 108 1.50 1.27 -0.49
C ASN A 108 0.63 1.04 0.76
N GLY A 109 -0.52 0.38 0.63
CA GLY A 109 -1.42 0.10 1.75
C GLY A 109 -1.27 -1.30 2.35
N TRP A 110 -0.19 -2.02 2.04
CA TRP A 110 0.02 -3.39 2.55
C TRP A 110 0.82 -3.43 3.84
N ILE A 111 1.46 -2.32 4.21
CA ILE A 111 2.19 -2.12 5.47
C ILE A 111 1.37 -1.22 6.39
#